data_AF-A0A2D4HQ92-F1
#
_entry.id   AF-A0A2D4HQ92-F1
#
_cell.length_a   1.000
_cell.length_b   1.000
_cell.length_c   1.000
_cell.angle_alpha   90.00
_cell.angle_beta   90.00
_cell.angle_gamma   90.00
#
_symmetry.space_group_name_H-M   'P 1'
#
loop_
_entity.id
_entity.type
_entity.pdbx_description
1 polymer ?
#
loop_
_entity_poly.entity_id
_entity_poly.type
_entity_poly.pdbx_seq_one_letter_code
_entity_poly.pdbx_strand_id
1 'polypeptide(L)'
;CTTWDSATGIVQLWLDGKRLPRKGAMKGYEVKADLVVMLGQDQDSYGGRLDVKQSFVGEIAEVYFWDKVLPAEELNNFKTPMTPNPLLDWTSLNFEIRGYVLTELQ
;
A
#
# COMPACT_ATOMS: atom_id res chain seq x y z
N CYS A 1 0.46 -2.80 7.93
CA CYS A 1 0.39 -1.40 7.42
C CYS A 1 1.78 -0.77 7.34
N THR A 2 1.99 0.19 6.45
CA THR A 2 3.22 1.01 6.40
C THR A 2 2.85 2.49 6.24
N THR A 3 3.64 3.39 6.82
CA THR A 3 3.45 4.85 6.66
C THR A 3 4.79 5.54 6.44
N TRP A 4 4.75 6.67 5.75
CA TRP A 4 5.89 7.56 5.57
C TRP A 4 5.43 9.02 5.59
N ASP A 5 6.21 9.88 6.24
CA ASP A 5 5.98 11.31 6.32
C ASP A 5 7.16 12.06 5.71
N SER A 6 6.93 12.84 4.65
CA SER A 6 7.96 13.64 3.99
C SER A 6 8.61 14.67 4.92
N ALA A 7 7.83 15.30 5.80
CA ALA A 7 8.33 16.37 6.65
C ALA A 7 9.41 15.88 7.63
N THR A 8 9.28 14.64 8.11
CA THR A 8 10.19 14.03 9.07
C THR A 8 11.11 12.98 8.46
N GLY A 9 10.72 12.37 7.33
CA GLY A 9 11.33 11.19 6.74
C GLY A 9 11.05 9.90 7.52
N ILE A 10 10.17 9.91 8.52
CA ILE A 10 9.92 8.74 9.36
C ILE A 10 9.12 7.71 8.59
N VAL A 11 9.64 6.49 8.50
CA VAL A 11 8.95 5.28 8.03
C VAL A 11 8.51 4.45 9.23
N GLN A 12 7.25 4.01 9.22
CA GLN A 12 6.72 3.08 10.21
C GLN A 12 6.20 1.83 9.53
N LEU A 13 6.51 0.67 10.09
CA LEU A 13 5.95 -0.62 9.68
C LEU A 13 5.15 -1.20 10.85
N TRP A 14 3.98 -1.73 10.53
CA TRP A 14 3.04 -2.32 11.47
C TRP A 14 2.69 -3.72 11.00
N LEU A 15 2.95 -4.72 11.83
CA LEU A 15 2.61 -6.12 11.60
C LEU A 15 1.58 -6.54 12.65
N ASP A 16 0.41 -6.99 12.21
CA ASP A 16 -0.71 -7.38 13.08
C ASP A 16 -1.04 -6.32 14.15
N GLY A 17 -1.11 -5.05 13.72
CA GLY A 17 -1.35 -3.91 14.60
C GLY A 17 -0.19 -3.52 15.51
N LYS A 18 0.94 -4.22 15.49
CA LYS A 18 2.11 -3.91 16.31
C LYS A 18 3.15 -3.12 15.53
N ARG A 19 3.51 -1.95 16.06
CA ARG A 19 4.56 -1.11 15.46
C ARG A 19 5.95 -1.75 15.61
N LEU A 20 6.69 -1.83 14.51
CA LEU A 20 8.10 -2.18 14.49
C LEU A 20 9.00 -0.92 14.70
N PRO A 21 10.31 -1.08 14.93
CA PRO A 21 11.22 0.06 15.05
C PRO A 21 11.14 0.98 13.83
N ARG A 22 11.05 2.29 14.09
CA ARG A 22 10.97 3.31 13.04
C ARG A 22 12.29 3.38 12.27
N LYS A 23 12.19 3.72 10.98
CA LYS A 23 13.34 4.02 10.13
C LYS A 23 13.22 5.44 9.57
N GLY A 24 14.31 5.95 8.98
CA GLY A 24 14.34 7.21 8.26
C GLY A 24 14.60 6.98 6.77
N ALA A 25 13.83 7.63 5.90
CA ALA A 25 14.04 7.62 4.46
C ALA A 25 13.49 8.89 3.80
N MET A 26 14.20 9.39 2.79
CA MET A 26 13.71 10.37 1.81
C MET A 26 13.02 11.62 2.40
N LYS A 27 13.53 12.18 3.51
CA LYS A 27 12.98 13.43 4.08
C LYS A 27 12.94 14.55 3.02
N GLY A 28 11.80 15.23 2.90
CA GLY A 28 11.56 16.32 1.95
C GLY A 28 11.29 15.86 0.52
N TYR A 29 11.23 14.55 0.26
CA TYR A 29 10.85 14.03 -1.04
C TYR A 29 9.34 14.22 -1.29
N GLU A 30 8.94 14.29 -2.55
CA GLU A 30 7.54 14.38 -2.96
C GLU A 30 7.22 13.20 -3.86
N VAL A 31 6.18 12.44 -3.50
CA VAL A 31 5.67 11.36 -4.34
C VAL A 31 4.83 11.99 -5.45
N LYS A 32 5.15 11.68 -6.71
CA LYS A 32 4.39 12.19 -7.86
C LYS A 32 2.95 11.67 -7.81
N ALA A 33 2.00 12.52 -8.17
CA ALA A 33 0.57 12.16 -8.21
C ALA A 33 0.21 11.18 -9.35
N ASP A 34 1.02 11.16 -10.41
CA ASP A 34 0.88 10.21 -11.51
C ASP A 34 1.41 8.83 -11.09
N LEU A 35 0.50 7.90 -10.79
CA LEU A 35 0.80 6.61 -10.16
C LEU A 35 0.14 5.45 -10.94
N VAL A 36 0.90 4.37 -11.12
CA VAL A 36 0.38 3.04 -11.48
C VAL A 36 0.56 2.13 -10.28
N VAL A 37 -0.55 1.80 -9.61
CA VAL A 37 -0.56 0.83 -8.52
C VAL A 37 -0.74 -0.57 -9.12
N MET A 38 0.19 -1.47 -8.81
CA MET A 38 0.19 -2.85 -9.30
C MET A 38 0.33 -3.81 -8.12
N LEU A 39 -0.46 -4.87 -8.13
CA LEU A 39 -0.35 -5.98 -7.19
C LEU A 39 0.14 -7.22 -7.93
N GLY A 40 0.93 -8.05 -7.26
CA GLY A 40 1.41 -9.32 -7.80
C GLY A 40 2.79 -9.29 -8.49
N GLN A 41 3.30 -8.12 -8.88
CA GLN A 41 4.56 -7.96 -9.61
C GLN A 41 5.35 -6.73 -9.14
N ASP A 42 6.66 -6.74 -9.37
CA ASP A 42 7.54 -5.59 -9.16
C ASP A 42 7.73 -4.79 -10.46
N GLN A 43 7.66 -3.46 -10.37
CA GLN A 43 7.73 -2.55 -11.51
C GLN A 43 9.12 -1.92 -11.60
N ASP A 44 9.96 -2.34 -12.54
CA ASP A 44 11.25 -1.69 -12.82
C ASP A 44 11.12 -0.44 -13.71
N SER A 45 9.93 -0.19 -14.25
CA SER A 45 9.58 1.00 -15.02
C SER A 45 8.11 1.34 -14.81
N TYR A 46 7.71 2.56 -15.16
CA TYR A 46 6.32 3.00 -15.03
C TYR A 46 5.36 2.03 -15.77
N GLY A 47 4.58 1.25 -15.02
CA GLY A 47 3.61 0.28 -15.54
C GLY A 47 4.18 -1.00 -16.16
N GLY A 48 5.47 -1.31 -16.03
CA GLY A 48 6.05 -2.47 -16.72
C GLY A 48 7.49 -2.83 -16.36
N ARG A 49 8.13 -3.61 -17.25
CA ARG A 49 9.43 -4.27 -17.02
C ARG A 49 9.37 -5.16 -15.77
N LEU A 50 8.56 -6.21 -15.89
CA LEU A 50 8.28 -7.16 -14.81
C LEU A 50 9.20 -8.38 -14.95
N ASP A 51 9.71 -8.90 -13.84
CA ASP A 51 10.42 -10.18 -13.76
C ASP A 51 9.57 -11.19 -12.99
N VAL A 52 9.31 -12.35 -13.61
CA VAL A 52 8.59 -13.47 -12.98
C VAL A 52 9.23 -13.93 -11.67
N LYS A 53 10.54 -13.73 -11.49
CA LYS A 53 11.24 -14.07 -10.24
C LYS A 53 10.86 -13.16 -9.07
N GLN A 54 10.25 -12.01 -9.33
CA GLN A 54 9.79 -11.05 -8.33
C GLN A 54 8.27 -11.11 -8.12
N SER A 55 7.58 -12.08 -8.74
CA SER A 55 6.14 -12.22 -8.61
C SER A 55 5.72 -12.66 -7.21
N PHE A 56 4.62 -12.10 -6.72
CA PHE A 56 3.94 -12.61 -5.53
C PHE A 56 3.03 -13.80 -5.90
N VAL A 57 3.03 -14.83 -5.05
CA VAL A 57 2.16 -16.01 -5.16
C VAL A 57 1.44 -16.21 -3.82
N GLY A 58 0.12 -16.07 -3.82
CA GLY A 58 -0.71 -16.16 -2.62
C GLY A 58 -1.96 -15.31 -2.74
N GLU A 59 -2.50 -14.92 -1.59
CA GLU A 59 -3.72 -14.11 -1.49
C GLU A 59 -3.39 -12.69 -0.98
N ILE A 60 -4.05 -11.69 -1.55
CA ILE A 60 -3.99 -10.29 -1.12
C ILE A 60 -5.43 -9.82 -0.93
N ALA A 61 -5.70 -9.22 0.22
CA ALA A 61 -6.99 -8.64 0.56
C ALA A 61 -6.79 -7.31 1.31
N GLU A 62 -7.87 -6.54 1.46
CA GLU A 62 -7.93 -5.36 2.33
C GLU A 62 -6.84 -4.32 2.05
N VAL A 63 -6.56 -4.04 0.78
CA VAL A 63 -5.59 -3.01 0.39
C VAL A 63 -6.27 -1.65 0.43
N TYR A 64 -5.72 -0.75 1.25
CA TYR A 64 -6.16 0.63 1.33
C TYR A 64 -4.95 1.58 1.33
N PHE A 65 -5.11 2.76 0.75
CA PHE A 65 -4.04 3.75 0.62
C PHE A 65 -4.55 5.19 0.82
N TRP A 66 -3.76 6.02 1.50
CA TRP A 66 -4.04 7.44 1.75
C TRP A 66 -2.80 8.28 1.45
N ASP A 67 -3.02 9.56 1.18
CA ASP A 67 -1.99 10.59 0.98
C ASP A 67 -1.44 11.18 2.30
N LYS A 68 -1.79 10.59 3.44
CA LYS A 68 -1.43 11.07 4.78
C LYS A 68 -1.13 9.94 5.74
N VAL A 69 -0.38 10.26 6.79
CA VAL A 69 -0.11 9.31 7.88
C VAL A 69 -1.36 9.15 8.74
N LEU A 70 -1.83 7.90 8.87
CA LEU A 70 -2.97 7.57 9.71
C LEU A 70 -2.63 7.63 11.21
N PRO A 71 -3.60 7.92 12.09
CA PRO A 71 -3.42 7.85 13.53
C PRO A 71 -2.99 6.46 14.00
N ALA A 72 -2.15 6.39 15.03
CA ALA A 72 -1.67 5.13 15.59
C ALA A 72 -2.81 4.23 16.12
N GLU A 73 -3.90 4.83 16.60
CA GLU A 73 -5.08 4.09 17.09
C GLU A 73 -5.76 3.29 15.97
N GLU A 74 -5.87 3.87 14.78
CA GLU A 74 -6.40 3.19 13.59
C GLU A 74 -5.45 2.11 13.09
N LEU A 75 -4.14 2.38 13.09
CA LEU A 75 -3.12 1.41 12.66
C LEU A 75 -2.95 0.22 13.61
N ASN A 76 -3.18 0.44 14.92
CA ASN A 76 -3.08 -0.59 15.96
C ASN A 76 -4.15 -1.69 15.83
N ASN A 77 -5.33 -1.33 15.34
CA ASN A 77 -6.47 -2.22 15.26
C ASN A 77 -7.22 -1.97 13.95
N PHE A 78 -6.47 -2.08 12.85
CA PHE A 78 -7.03 -1.89 11.52
C PHE A 78 -8.01 -3.03 11.24
N LYS A 79 -9.29 -2.70 11.20
CA LYS A 79 -10.38 -3.62 10.83
C LYS A 79 -11.16 -3.04 9.67
N THR A 80 -11.61 -1.81 9.85
CA THR A 80 -12.25 -1.01 8.82
C THR A 80 -11.63 0.37 8.84
N PRO A 81 -11.44 1.00 7.67
CA PRO A 81 -10.93 2.37 7.64
C PRO A 81 -11.87 3.31 8.38
N MET A 82 -11.33 4.06 9.34
CA MET A 82 -12.04 5.16 10.01
C MET A 82 -11.72 6.49 9.34
N THR A 83 -10.51 6.61 8.80
CA THR A 83 -10.09 7.78 8.06
C THR A 83 -10.81 7.83 6.70
N PRO A 84 -11.58 8.89 6.41
CA PRO A 84 -12.34 8.99 5.17
C PRO A 84 -11.43 9.27 3.96
N ASN A 85 -12.01 9.06 2.77
CA ASN A 85 -11.44 9.39 1.47
C ASN A 85 -10.05 8.77 1.21
N PRO A 86 -9.94 7.42 1.25
CA PRO A 86 -8.75 6.77 0.72
C PRO A 86 -8.55 7.10 -0.77
N LEU A 87 -7.29 7.14 -1.20
CA LEU A 87 -6.92 7.14 -2.62
C LEU A 87 -7.22 5.79 -3.29
N LEU A 88 -7.11 4.71 -2.51
CA LEU A 88 -7.42 3.35 -2.93
C LEU A 88 -8.29 2.71 -1.84
N ASP A 89 -9.53 2.37 -2.19
CA ASP A 89 -10.51 1.73 -1.33
C ASP A 89 -10.79 0.31 -1.80
N TRP A 90 -10.38 -0.70 -1.02
CA TRP A 90 -10.61 -2.12 -1.36
C TRP A 90 -12.07 -2.43 -1.69
N THR A 91 -13.02 -1.77 -1.02
CA THR A 91 -14.45 -2.04 -1.15
C THR A 91 -15.08 -1.46 -2.41
N SER A 92 -14.40 -0.52 -3.08
CA SER A 92 -14.90 0.19 -4.25
C SER A 92 -13.84 0.38 -5.33
N LEU A 93 -12.97 -0.62 -5.50
CA LEU A 93 -11.88 -0.61 -6.48
C LEU A 93 -12.37 -0.60 -7.92
N ASN A 94 -11.83 0.32 -8.72
CA ASN A 94 -11.75 0.16 -10.16
C ASN A 94 -10.38 -0.43 -10.53
N PHE A 95 -10.36 -1.65 -11.06
CA PHE A 95 -9.12 -2.37 -11.35
C PHE A 95 -9.21 -3.17 -12.65
N GLU A 96 -8.04 -3.51 -13.19
CA GLU A 96 -7.88 -4.37 -14.36
C GLU A 96 -7.09 -5.61 -13.94
N ILE A 97 -7.56 -6.81 -14.31
CA ILE A 97 -6.81 -8.06 -14.16
C ILE A 97 -5.98 -8.29 -15.41
N ARG A 98 -4.67 -8.55 -15.23
CA ARG A 98 -3.77 -8.99 -16.30
C ARG A 98 -3.09 -10.30 -15.94
N GLY A 99 -3.21 -11.30 -16.83
CA GLY A 99 -2.67 -12.64 -16.60
C GLY A 99 -3.60 -13.51 -15.75
N TYR A 100 -3.03 -14.48 -15.03
CA TYR A 100 -3.79 -15.41 -14.19
C TYR A 100 -3.92 -14.86 -12.77
N VAL A 101 -5.03 -14.17 -12.51
CA VAL A 101 -5.43 -13.69 -11.18
C VAL A 101 -6.91 -14.06 -11.00
N LEU A 102 -7.25 -14.60 -9.83
CA LEU A 102 -8.62 -14.94 -9.47
C LEU A 102 -9.10 -13.98 -8.38
N THR A 103 -10.36 -13.60 -8.47
CA THR A 103 -11.05 -12.86 -7.40
C THR A 103 -12.04 -13.79 -6.72
N GLU A 104 -11.98 -13.84 -5.40
CA GLU A 104 -12.98 -14.53 -4.58
C GLU A 104 -13.87 -13.48 -3.92
N LEU A 105 -15.19 -13.64 -4.05
CA LEU A 105 -16.15 -12.81 -3.33
C LEU A 105 -16.28 -13.38 -1.91
N GLN A 106 -16.00 -12.55 -0.91
CA GLN A 106 -16.33 -12.84 0.50
C GLN A 106 -17.80 -12.55 0.79
#